data_AF-E6SMD3-F1
#
_entry.id   AF-E6SMD3-F1
#
_cell.length_a   1.000
_cell.length_b   1.000
_cell.length_c   1.000
_cell.angle_alpha   90.00
_cell.angle_beta   90.00
_cell.angle_gamma   90.00
#
_symmetry.space_group_name_H-M   'P 1'
#
loop_
_entity.id
_entity.type
_entity.pdbx_description
1 polymer ?
#
loop_
_entity_poly.entity_id
_entity_poly.type
_entity_poly.pdbx_seq_one_letter_code
_entity_poly.pdbx_strand_id
1 'polypeptide(L)'
;MGVEGKDKARDGAGADGVGANERAEGGAAGKGAGSPEAGVAGPPPAKDRDAAGGSGAAARQGHDTARAADHGTSPAPADEGAGITDPDALMDLYYEVSMEGVDLRRFLDRLDAGEWGPVAPEAVVDFLRQLEAVILSNVEVKAMEGPHYAGRRAEVVEETQREFEELVARYLDRL
;
A
#
# COMPACT_ATOMS: atom_id res chain seq x y z
N MET A 1 -6.45 -8.88 -71.58
CA MET A 1 -7.52 -9.87 -71.78
C MET A 1 -7.71 -10.60 -70.46
N GLY A 2 -8.93 -10.60 -69.93
CA GLY A 2 -9.28 -11.15 -68.62
C GLY A 2 -10.40 -10.34 -67.97
N VAL A 3 -11.58 -10.34 -68.61
CA VAL A 3 -12.84 -9.85 -68.04
C VAL A 3 -13.53 -11.04 -67.39
N GLU A 4 -13.97 -10.92 -66.14
CA GLU A 4 -15.15 -11.65 -65.66
C GLU A 4 -15.65 -11.00 -64.37
N GLY A 5 -16.74 -10.23 -64.50
CA GLY A 5 -17.62 -9.87 -63.41
C GLY A 5 -18.65 -10.97 -63.20
N LYS A 6 -19.15 -11.09 -61.97
CA LYS A 6 -20.38 -11.85 -61.71
C LYS A 6 -21.08 -11.30 -60.48
N ASP A 7 -22.03 -10.41 -60.76
CA ASP A 7 -23.16 -10.09 -59.90
C ASP A 7 -23.94 -11.35 -59.53
N LYS A 8 -24.36 -11.47 -58.26
CA LYS A 8 -25.71 -11.92 -57.93
C LYS A 8 -26.13 -11.53 -56.51
N ALA A 9 -27.00 -10.54 -56.45
CA ALA A 9 -27.90 -10.29 -55.33
C ALA A 9 -28.89 -11.45 -55.14
N ARG A 10 -29.36 -11.65 -53.89
CA ARG A 10 -30.78 -11.92 -53.58
C ARG A 10 -31.03 -11.87 -52.07
N ASP A 11 -31.84 -10.88 -51.75
CA ASP A 11 -32.92 -10.79 -50.76
C ASP A 11 -33.33 -12.04 -49.99
N GLY A 12 -33.62 -11.85 -48.70
CA GLY A 12 -34.34 -12.79 -47.85
C GLY A 12 -34.75 -12.16 -46.52
N ALA A 13 -35.91 -11.50 -46.52
CA ALA A 13 -36.60 -10.97 -45.35
C ALA A 13 -37.45 -12.06 -44.65
N GLY A 14 -37.73 -11.86 -43.35
CA GLY A 14 -38.74 -12.59 -42.55
C GLY A 14 -38.31 -12.65 -41.08
N ALA A 15 -38.78 -11.78 -40.17
CA ALA A 15 -40.13 -11.63 -39.60
C ALA A 15 -40.40 -12.55 -38.39
N ASP A 16 -40.68 -11.88 -37.27
CA ASP A 16 -41.59 -12.21 -36.16
C ASP A 16 -41.41 -13.46 -35.30
N GLY A 17 -41.37 -13.21 -33.98
CA GLY A 17 -41.43 -14.23 -32.93
C GLY A 17 -41.64 -13.62 -31.54
N VAL A 18 -42.80 -12.97 -31.34
CA VAL A 18 -43.34 -12.66 -30.01
C VAL A 18 -43.75 -13.96 -29.33
N GLY A 19 -43.27 -14.19 -28.11
CA GLY A 19 -43.68 -15.30 -27.27
C GLY A 19 -43.53 -14.95 -25.79
N ALA A 20 -44.57 -14.36 -25.22
CA ALA A 20 -44.77 -14.27 -23.79
C ALA A 20 -45.16 -15.65 -23.24
N ASN A 21 -44.59 -16.07 -22.10
CA ASN A 21 -45.23 -17.04 -21.24
C ASN A 21 -44.99 -16.71 -19.77
N GLU A 22 -46.07 -16.77 -19.01
CA GLU A 22 -46.22 -16.43 -17.60
C GLU A 22 -45.79 -17.56 -16.66
N ARG A 23 -45.35 -17.15 -15.46
CA ARG A 23 -45.52 -17.75 -14.12
C ARG A 23 -45.13 -19.22 -13.88
N ALA A 24 -44.28 -19.44 -12.86
CA ALA A 24 -44.73 -19.80 -11.50
C ALA A 24 -43.55 -20.23 -10.58
N GLU A 25 -43.57 -19.68 -9.36
CA GLU A 25 -43.26 -20.31 -8.06
C GLU A 25 -41.87 -20.88 -7.72
N GLY A 26 -41.29 -20.28 -6.66
CA GLY A 26 -40.95 -21.00 -5.43
C GLY A 26 -39.61 -21.73 -5.37
N GLY A 27 -38.75 -21.34 -4.42
CA GLY A 27 -37.63 -22.19 -4.01
C GLY A 27 -36.50 -21.46 -3.30
N ALA A 28 -36.38 -21.69 -2.00
CA ALA A 28 -35.39 -21.12 -1.11
C ALA A 28 -33.96 -21.64 -1.33
N ALA A 29 -33.05 -20.96 -0.64
CA ALA A 29 -31.75 -21.41 -0.13
C ALA A 29 -30.49 -20.99 -0.91
N GLY A 30 -29.71 -20.14 -0.22
CA GLY A 30 -28.28 -20.37 -0.05
C GLY A 30 -27.37 -19.64 -1.03
N LYS A 31 -26.71 -18.60 -0.54
CA LYS A 31 -25.28 -18.66 -0.18
C LYS A 31 -24.77 -17.25 0.11
N GLY A 32 -24.10 -17.11 1.24
CA GLY A 32 -23.27 -15.95 1.52
C GLY A 32 -22.16 -15.80 0.48
N ALA A 33 -21.95 -14.56 0.08
CA ALA A 33 -20.70 -14.03 -0.42
C ALA A 33 -20.71 -12.61 0.15
N GLY A 34 -20.05 -12.35 1.28
CA GLY A 34 -18.60 -12.36 1.33
C GLY A 34 -18.16 -11.04 0.72
N SER A 35 -18.19 -9.98 1.52
CA SER A 35 -17.55 -8.71 1.21
C SER A 35 -16.13 -9.02 0.73
N PRO A 36 -15.65 -8.48 -0.41
CA PRO A 36 -14.22 -8.44 -0.62
C PRO A 36 -13.67 -7.44 0.42
N GLU A 37 -13.09 -7.98 1.49
CA GLU A 37 -12.10 -7.25 2.28
C GLU A 37 -11.07 -6.72 1.27
N ALA A 38 -11.12 -5.41 1.01
CA ALA A 38 -10.01 -4.67 0.45
C ALA A 38 -8.92 -4.68 1.53
N GLY A 39 -8.19 -5.79 1.58
CA GLY A 39 -6.98 -5.90 2.38
C GLY A 39 -6.00 -4.87 1.85
N VAL A 40 -5.90 -3.74 2.55
CA VAL A 40 -4.73 -2.86 2.51
C VAL A 40 -3.51 -3.77 2.55
N ALA A 41 -2.75 -3.80 1.47
CA ALA A 41 -1.55 -4.57 1.39
C ALA A 41 -0.58 -3.99 2.43
N GLY A 42 -0.55 -4.59 3.62
CA GLY A 42 0.47 -4.34 4.61
C GLY A 42 1.86 -4.50 3.97
N PRO A 43 2.88 -3.82 4.50
CA PRO A 43 4.24 -3.96 3.98
C PRO A 43 4.64 -5.45 3.97
N PRO A 44 5.26 -5.96 2.89
CA PRO A 44 5.71 -7.35 2.88
C PRO A 44 6.81 -7.55 3.92
N PRO A 45 6.90 -8.74 4.56
CA PRO A 45 7.98 -9.03 5.48
C PRO A 45 9.33 -9.00 4.76
N ALA A 46 10.30 -8.30 5.36
CA ALA A 46 11.68 -8.30 4.91
C ALA A 46 12.23 -9.73 4.97
N LYS A 47 12.52 -10.31 3.79
CA LYS A 47 13.18 -11.62 3.69
C LYS A 47 14.69 -11.46 3.60
N ASP A 48 15.35 -12.25 4.42
CA ASP A 48 16.78 -12.53 4.53
C ASP A 48 17.56 -12.40 3.22
N ARG A 49 18.69 -11.68 3.29
CA ARG A 49 19.77 -11.78 2.31
C ARG A 49 21.05 -12.22 3.02
N ASP A 50 21.13 -13.52 3.24
CA ASP A 50 22.40 -14.19 3.49
C ASP A 50 23.06 -14.69 2.19
N ALA A 51 24.36 -14.44 2.13
CA ALA A 51 25.43 -15.19 1.46
C ALA A 51 25.53 -15.23 -0.08
N ALA A 52 26.53 -14.48 -0.60
CA ALA A 52 27.72 -14.97 -1.36
C ALA A 52 28.38 -13.74 -2.02
N GLY A 53 29.68 -13.45 -1.97
CA GLY A 53 30.89 -14.24 -1.78
C GLY A 53 31.90 -13.69 -2.80
N GLY A 54 33.03 -13.12 -2.35
CA GLY A 54 34.03 -12.54 -3.25
C GLY A 54 35.30 -12.10 -2.54
N SER A 55 36.28 -13.01 -2.47
CA SER A 55 37.63 -12.82 -1.93
C SER A 55 38.45 -11.74 -2.67
N GLY A 56 39.23 -10.96 -1.90
CA GLY A 56 40.30 -10.09 -2.40
C GLY A 56 41.29 -9.76 -1.29
N ALA A 57 42.57 -10.00 -1.52
CA ALA A 57 43.61 -10.18 -0.51
C ALA A 57 44.22 -8.88 0.07
N ALA A 58 44.50 -8.95 1.37
CA ALA A 58 45.67 -8.47 2.13
C ALA A 58 46.49 -7.26 1.62
N ALA A 59 46.46 -6.18 2.41
CA ALA A 59 47.65 -5.37 2.71
C ALA A 59 47.56 -4.89 4.17
N ARG A 60 48.58 -5.24 4.97
CA ARG A 60 48.73 -4.83 6.37
C ARG A 60 49.49 -3.51 6.43
N GLN A 61 48.95 -2.51 7.12
CA GLN A 61 49.77 -1.48 7.76
C GLN A 61 49.00 -0.91 8.94
N GLY A 62 49.53 -1.14 10.15
CA GLY A 62 48.89 -0.74 11.39
C GLY A 62 49.06 0.74 11.69
N HIS A 63 48.20 1.26 12.56
CA HIS A 63 48.51 2.36 13.45
C HIS A 63 47.57 2.26 14.68
N ASP A 64 48.18 1.95 15.82
CA ASP A 64 47.68 2.29 17.15
C ASP A 64 47.31 3.77 17.19
N THR A 65 46.10 4.09 17.67
CA THR A 65 45.89 5.09 18.73
C THR A 65 44.46 4.99 19.25
N ALA A 66 44.37 4.88 20.57
CA ALA A 66 43.14 4.92 21.33
C ALA A 66 42.33 6.19 21.06
N ARG A 67 41.02 6.03 20.89
CA ARG A 67 40.04 6.99 21.41
C ARG A 67 38.73 6.29 21.71
N ALA A 68 38.55 6.00 22.99
CA ALA A 68 37.24 5.86 23.59
C ALA A 68 36.45 7.15 23.33
N ALA A 69 35.31 7.01 22.67
CA ALA A 69 34.17 7.94 22.71
C ALA A 69 32.98 7.08 22.27
N ASP A 70 32.32 6.47 23.24
CA ASP A 70 31.05 6.99 23.74
C ASP A 70 29.89 6.49 22.86
N HIS A 71 29.51 5.23 23.09
CA HIS A 71 28.16 4.76 22.79
C HIS A 71 27.26 5.02 24.00
N GLY A 72 27.39 6.22 24.58
CA GLY A 72 26.67 6.72 25.73
C GLY A 72 25.57 7.68 25.30
N THR A 73 24.58 7.18 24.55
CA THR A 73 23.24 7.79 24.60
C THR A 73 22.26 6.69 24.91
N SER A 74 22.25 6.31 26.18
CA SER A 74 21.01 5.89 26.82
C SER A 74 20.14 7.14 26.84
N PRO A 75 19.02 7.22 26.10
CA PRO A 75 18.11 8.33 26.28
C PRO A 75 17.64 8.31 27.75
N ALA A 76 17.77 9.47 28.40
CA ALA A 76 17.19 9.73 29.70
C ALA A 76 15.70 9.34 29.70
N PRO A 77 15.11 8.98 30.86
CA PRO A 77 13.68 8.69 30.92
C PRO A 77 12.93 9.89 30.33
N ALA A 78 12.25 9.65 29.21
CA ALA A 78 11.36 10.61 28.60
C ALA A 78 10.42 11.09 29.69
N ASP A 79 10.37 12.41 29.85
CA ASP A 79 9.32 13.12 30.55
C ASP A 79 7.98 12.45 30.17
N GLU A 80 7.27 11.86 31.14
CA GLU A 80 6.03 11.09 30.95
C GLU A 80 4.86 11.97 30.41
N GLY A 81 5.15 13.18 29.90
CA GLY A 81 4.22 14.07 29.21
C GLY A 81 4.72 14.62 27.87
N ALA A 82 5.94 14.28 27.42
CA ALA A 82 6.43 14.70 26.10
C ALA A 82 5.82 13.79 25.02
N GLY A 83 4.73 14.25 24.41
CA GLY A 83 4.08 13.55 23.30
C GLY A 83 5.00 13.33 22.10
N ILE A 84 4.61 12.43 21.20
CA ILE A 84 5.32 12.16 19.95
C ILE A 84 5.17 13.37 19.02
N THR A 85 6.30 14.01 18.70
CA THR A 85 6.35 15.17 17.78
C THR A 85 7.19 14.90 16.54
N ASP A 86 7.86 13.75 16.47
CA ASP A 86 8.76 13.39 15.39
C ASP A 86 8.05 12.44 14.41
N PRO A 87 7.90 12.80 13.12
CA PRO A 87 7.30 11.92 12.13
C PRO A 87 8.12 10.65 11.90
N ASP A 88 9.44 10.67 12.10
CA ASP A 88 10.28 9.48 11.94
C ASP A 88 9.98 8.45 13.05
N ALA A 89 9.74 8.91 14.29
CA ALA A 89 9.29 8.05 15.38
C ALA A 89 7.91 7.41 15.11
N LEU A 90 7.00 8.15 14.45
CA LEU A 90 5.70 7.60 14.02
C LEU A 90 5.85 6.57 12.91
N MET A 91 6.80 6.78 11.98
CA MET A 91 7.11 5.83 10.94
C MET A 91 7.63 4.50 11.52
N ASP A 92 8.60 4.58 12.44
CA ASP A 92 9.17 3.41 13.11
C ASP A 92 8.10 2.63 13.89
N LEU A 93 7.26 3.35 14.64
CA LEU A 93 6.14 2.76 15.38
C LEU A 93 5.12 2.10 14.45
N TYR A 94 4.77 2.75 13.34
CA TYR A 94 3.86 2.18 12.35
C TYR A 94 4.43 0.88 11.77
N TYR A 95 5.73 0.86 11.43
CA TYR A 95 6.35 -0.35 10.92
C TYR A 95 6.33 -1.50 11.93
N GLU A 96 6.65 -1.22 13.20
CA GLU A 96 6.57 -2.23 14.27
C GLU A 96 5.18 -2.86 14.35
N VAL A 97 4.12 -2.05 14.48
CA VAL A 97 2.76 -2.58 14.62
C VAL A 97 2.22 -3.19 13.32
N SER A 98 2.68 -2.72 12.16
CA SER A 98 2.28 -3.28 10.87
C SER A 98 2.79 -4.71 10.68
N MET A 99 3.95 -5.05 11.25
CA MET A 99 4.44 -6.44 11.26
C MET A 99 3.55 -7.36 12.08
N GLU A 100 2.81 -6.82 13.05
CA GLU A 100 1.80 -7.53 13.85
C GLU A 100 0.42 -7.60 13.14
N GLY A 101 0.32 -7.07 11.92
CA GLY A 101 -0.90 -7.10 11.11
C GLY A 101 -1.84 -5.91 11.32
N VAL A 102 -1.34 -4.79 11.87
CA VAL A 102 -2.12 -3.56 12.04
C VAL A 102 -1.99 -2.70 10.79
N ASP A 103 -3.12 -2.43 10.12
CA ASP A 103 -3.17 -1.52 8.97
C ASP A 103 -3.09 -0.03 9.40
N LEU A 104 -2.89 0.87 8.43
CA LEU A 104 -2.74 2.31 8.67
C LEU A 104 -3.96 2.93 9.37
N ARG A 105 -5.19 2.56 8.99
CA ARG A 105 -6.39 3.14 9.60
C ARG A 105 -6.50 2.72 11.05
N ARG A 106 -6.28 1.44 11.33
CA ARG A 106 -6.29 0.92 12.69
C ARG A 106 -5.16 1.51 13.54
N PHE A 107 -3.99 1.76 12.95
CA PHE A 107 -2.91 2.48 13.62
C PHE A 107 -3.33 3.90 14.01
N LEU A 108 -3.90 4.68 13.08
CA LEU A 108 -4.38 6.03 13.35
C LEU A 108 -5.51 6.08 14.39
N ASP A 109 -6.41 5.08 14.39
CA ASP A 109 -7.47 4.99 15.39
C ASP A 109 -6.91 4.71 16.80
N ARG A 110 -5.87 3.87 16.92
CA ARG A 110 -5.16 3.64 18.19
C ARG A 110 -4.39 4.88 18.65
N LEU A 111 -3.82 5.61 17.71
CA LEU A 111 -3.10 6.86 17.96
C LEU A 111 -4.05 7.94 18.48
N ASP A 112 -5.22 8.09 17.85
CA ASP A 112 -6.29 8.99 18.32
C ASP A 112 -6.89 8.56 19.66
N ALA A 113 -6.89 7.26 19.97
CA ALA A 113 -7.28 6.74 21.29
C ALA A 113 -6.23 7.02 22.38
N GLY A 114 -5.06 7.57 22.02
CA GLY A 114 -3.99 7.92 22.94
C GLY A 114 -3.18 6.73 23.45
N GLU A 115 -3.17 5.61 22.71
CA GLU A 115 -2.48 4.38 23.13
C GLU A 115 -0.97 4.59 23.38
N TRP A 116 -0.36 5.48 22.61
CA TRP A 116 1.06 5.83 22.73
C TRP A 116 1.30 7.20 23.37
N GLY A 117 0.29 7.74 24.06
CA GLY A 117 0.32 9.07 24.64
C GLY A 117 -0.02 10.17 23.64
N PRO A 118 0.22 11.45 24.01
CA PRO A 118 -0.08 12.59 23.16
C PRO A 118 0.74 12.56 21.86
N VAL A 119 0.16 12.99 20.75
CA VAL A 119 0.86 13.10 19.46
C VAL A 119 0.53 14.44 18.82
N ALA A 120 1.54 15.14 18.29
CA ALA A 120 1.35 16.39 17.58
C ALA A 120 0.67 16.13 16.22
N PRO A 121 -0.46 16.81 15.89
CA PRO A 121 -1.13 16.59 14.62
C PRO A 121 -0.25 16.92 13.40
N GLU A 122 0.67 17.88 13.53
CA GLU A 122 1.66 18.21 12.49
C GLU A 122 2.57 17.01 12.19
N ALA A 123 3.03 16.31 13.23
CA ALA A 123 3.85 15.12 13.08
C ALA A 123 3.11 13.99 12.37
N VAL A 124 1.80 13.83 12.64
CA VAL A 124 0.96 12.86 11.93
C VAL A 124 0.82 13.21 10.46
N VAL A 125 0.62 14.49 10.13
CA VAL A 125 0.55 14.96 8.73
C VAL A 125 1.85 14.66 7.99
N ASP A 126 2.99 15.00 8.58
CA ASP A 126 4.30 14.75 7.98
C ASP A 126 4.56 13.24 7.82
N PHE A 127 4.23 12.43 8.82
CA PHE A 127 4.28 10.97 8.74
C PHE A 127 3.44 10.43 7.57
N LEU A 128 2.19 10.88 7.42
CA LEU A 128 1.32 10.43 6.34
C LEU A 128 1.88 10.77 4.96
N ARG A 129 2.45 11.97 4.79
CA ARG A 129 3.08 12.38 3.52
C ARG A 129 4.32 11.56 3.20
N GLN A 130 5.13 11.25 4.21
CA GLN A 130 6.30 10.38 4.03
C GLN A 130 5.87 8.95 3.65
N LEU A 131 4.88 8.40 4.34
CA LEU A 131 4.40 7.04 4.07
C LEU A 131 3.75 6.94 2.68
N GLU A 132 2.99 7.95 2.26
CA GLU A 132 2.45 8.08 0.90
C GLU A 132 3.58 7.95 -0.14
N ALA A 133 4.66 8.72 0.01
CA ALA A 133 5.79 8.69 -0.91
C ALA A 133 6.46 7.31 -0.99
N VAL A 134 6.59 6.62 0.16
CA VAL A 134 7.13 5.25 0.22
C VAL A 134 6.22 4.27 -0.52
N ILE A 135 4.91 4.33 -0.28
CA ILE A 135 3.94 3.43 -0.93
C ILE A 135 3.93 3.66 -2.45
N LEU A 136 3.87 4.91 -2.89
CA LEU A 136 3.87 5.24 -4.32
C LEU A 136 5.16 4.75 -5.01
N SER A 137 6.32 4.96 -4.38
CA SER A 137 7.60 4.43 -4.87
C SER A 137 7.57 2.89 -5.02
N ASN A 138 7.00 2.19 -4.04
CA ASN A 138 6.86 0.73 -4.10
C ASN A 138 5.91 0.27 -5.23
N VAL A 139 4.84 1.01 -5.48
CA VAL A 139 3.92 0.76 -6.61
C VAL A 139 4.66 0.89 -7.94
N GLU A 140 5.52 1.89 -8.09
CA GLU A 140 6.34 2.06 -9.29
C GLU A 140 7.33 0.92 -9.49
N VAL A 141 8.02 0.52 -8.42
CA VAL A 141 8.93 -0.63 -8.46
C VAL A 141 8.18 -1.90 -8.87
N LYS A 142 7.02 -2.19 -8.27
CA LYS A 142 6.22 -3.37 -8.62
C LYS A 142 5.68 -3.32 -10.05
N ALA A 143 5.30 -2.14 -10.55
CA ALA A 143 4.85 -1.99 -11.92
C ALA A 143 5.94 -2.38 -12.94
N MET A 144 7.22 -2.24 -12.59
CA MET A 144 8.34 -2.67 -13.44
C MET A 144 8.58 -4.19 -13.42
N GLU A 145 8.04 -4.94 -12.45
CA GLU A 145 8.26 -6.39 -12.34
C GLU A 145 7.50 -7.20 -13.40
N GLY A 146 6.44 -6.65 -13.99
CA GLY A 146 5.76 -7.28 -15.13
C GLY A 146 4.38 -6.71 -15.49
N PRO A 147 3.82 -7.14 -16.64
CA PRO A 147 2.59 -6.59 -17.20
C PRO A 147 1.36 -6.66 -16.27
N HIS A 148 1.33 -7.68 -15.40
CA HIS A 148 0.25 -7.87 -14.43
C HIS A 148 0.11 -6.71 -13.45
N TYR A 149 1.24 -6.14 -13.00
CA TYR A 149 1.25 -5.00 -12.08
C TYR A 149 1.17 -3.67 -12.82
N ALA A 150 1.81 -3.56 -13.99
CA ALA A 150 1.78 -2.34 -14.81
C ALA A 150 0.35 -1.92 -15.18
N GLY A 151 -0.53 -2.87 -15.49
CA GLY A 151 -1.92 -2.60 -15.88
C GLY A 151 -2.78 -1.92 -14.81
N ARG A 152 -2.39 -2.02 -13.53
CA ARG A 152 -3.13 -1.41 -12.41
C ARG A 152 -2.39 -0.25 -11.74
N ARG A 153 -1.21 0.15 -12.23
CA ARG A 153 -0.40 1.21 -11.61
C ARG A 153 -1.21 2.50 -11.42
N ALA A 154 -1.89 2.97 -12.46
CA ALA A 154 -2.60 4.25 -12.41
C ALA A 154 -3.75 4.22 -11.39
N GLU A 155 -4.56 3.15 -11.40
CA GLU A 155 -5.64 2.93 -10.45
C GLU A 155 -5.14 2.94 -9.01
N VAL A 156 -4.07 2.16 -8.72
CA VAL A 156 -3.51 2.07 -7.36
C VAL A 156 -2.91 3.40 -6.90
N VAL A 157 -2.27 4.16 -7.80
CA VAL A 157 -1.74 5.49 -7.48
C VAL A 157 -2.87 6.46 -7.13
N GLU A 158 -3.93 6.53 -7.95
CA GLU A 158 -5.07 7.41 -7.70
C GLU A 158 -5.85 7.05 -6.43
N GLU A 159 -6.01 5.77 -6.15
CA GLU A 159 -6.63 5.28 -4.91
C GLU A 159 -5.79 5.65 -3.68
N THR A 160 -4.48 5.41 -3.74
CA THR A 160 -3.55 5.74 -2.65
C THR A 160 -3.56 7.24 -2.36
N GLN A 161 -3.40 8.08 -3.39
CA GLN A 161 -3.37 9.54 -3.21
C GLN A 161 -4.65 10.08 -2.59
N ARG A 162 -5.81 9.57 -3.02
CA ARG A 162 -7.11 9.96 -2.46
C ARG A 162 -7.24 9.57 -1.00
N GLU A 163 -6.87 8.33 -0.65
CA GLU A 163 -6.91 7.88 0.74
C GLU A 163 -5.99 8.73 1.63
N PHE A 164 -4.77 9.02 1.18
CA PHE A 164 -3.85 9.85 1.95
C PHE A 164 -4.30 11.31 2.05
N GLU A 165 -4.92 11.87 1.01
CA GLU A 165 -5.50 13.22 1.05
C GLU A 165 -6.62 13.32 2.09
N GLU A 166 -7.52 12.33 2.14
CA GLU A 166 -8.58 12.25 3.16
C GLU A 166 -8.00 12.16 4.58
N LEU A 167 -6.99 11.32 4.78
CA LEU A 167 -6.34 11.16 6.09
C LEU A 167 -5.60 12.43 6.50
N VAL A 168 -4.87 13.07 5.60
CA VAL A 168 -4.15 14.32 5.89
C VAL A 168 -5.14 15.45 6.22
N ALA A 169 -6.23 15.60 5.47
CA ALA A 169 -7.25 16.60 5.76
C ALA A 169 -7.82 16.47 7.19
N ARG A 170 -8.08 15.23 7.63
CA ARG A 170 -8.55 14.93 9.01
C ARG A 170 -7.63 15.50 10.09
N TYR A 171 -6.32 15.53 9.87
CA TYR A 171 -5.36 16.04 10.86
C TYR A 171 -5.03 17.52 10.66
N LEU A 172 -5.08 18.03 9.44
CA LEU A 172 -4.97 19.47 9.18
C LEU A 172 -6.13 20.26 9.81
N ASP A 173 -7.34 19.71 9.84
CA ASP A 173 -8.51 20.33 10.49
C ASP A 173 -8.37 20.43 12.03
N ARG A 174 -7.33 19.83 12.61
CA ARG A 174 -7.04 19.84 14.05
C ARG A 174 -5.94 20.84 14.44
N LEU A 175 -5.31 21.49 13.46
CA LEU A 175 -4.30 22.53 13.64
C LEU A 175 -4.96 23.91 13.79
#